data_AF-A0A7J4KLY2-F1
#
_entry.id   AF-A0A7J4KLY2-F1
#
_cell.length_a   1.000
_cell.length_b   1.000
_cell.length_c   1.000
_cell.angle_alpha   90.00
_cell.angle_beta   90.00
_cell.angle_gamma   90.00
#
_symmetry.space_group_name_H-M   'P 1'
#
loop_
_entity.id
_entity.type
_entity.pdbx_description
1 polymer ?
#
loop_
_entity_poly.entity_id
_entity_poly.type
_entity_poly.pdbx_seq_one_letter_code
_entity_poly.pdbx_strand_id
1 'polypeptide(L)'
;MKDRIRREMIERRESYHSSGGHVHCLNIMDRFIRLPEFDSASCILLYASKKGEVHTDGIIQSALSLGKCVALPVTNKETKTLELFRINSIDELSPGAFGILEPPIKPEMKVAPESIGLAVVPGVSFDRRGHRIGFGMGYYDSLLRKFSCKKIGLAYDMQLVERIPEEPHDIAMDMIVTEKGAITCEMDFSPASERKFRIAVLASGRGSDFQSIIDARKKGELDVEIVGLITDNPDAAAIERANESGIPAYVMQWSSREDLDGKIKEKLDELSPDLVVLAGYMKIIKSSSLLSLYKGRMINIHPSLLPKYPGAHAQKDAFEAGEKISGYTIHFVDESLDGGAIIYQEKVDISGCKTWEEAAGKILEREHVGLPKVIGMASKGEFFLKGGEAAHKAPF
;
A
#
# COMPACT_ATOMS: atom_id res chain seq x y z
N MET A 1 -16.70 -3.82 -4.87
CA MET A 1 -16.24 -2.64 -4.08
C MET A 1 -16.02 -1.41 -4.96
N LYS A 2 -15.22 -1.48 -6.04
CA LYS A 2 -15.01 -0.36 -6.99
C LYS A 2 -16.31 0.23 -7.55
N ASP A 3 -17.29 -0.59 -7.91
CA ASP A 3 -18.58 -0.10 -8.45
C ASP A 3 -19.42 0.69 -7.46
N ARG A 4 -19.29 0.39 -6.15
CA ARG A 4 -19.96 1.16 -5.09
C ARG A 4 -19.32 2.53 -4.97
N ILE A 5 -17.99 2.57 -4.81
CA ILE A 5 -17.20 3.81 -4.73
C ILE A 5 -17.43 4.68 -5.97
N ARG A 6 -17.47 4.07 -7.17
CA ARG A 6 -17.72 4.78 -8.43
C ARG A 6 -19.06 5.51 -8.42
N ARG A 7 -20.14 4.83 -8.04
CA ARG A 7 -21.49 5.42 -8.02
C ARG A 7 -21.58 6.55 -7.00
N GLU A 8 -21.16 6.28 -5.76
CA GLU A 8 -21.18 7.28 -4.67
C GLU A 8 -20.38 8.54 -5.03
N MET A 9 -19.21 8.37 -5.66
CA MET A 9 -18.34 9.49 -6.00
C MET A 9 -18.85 10.31 -7.18
N ILE A 10 -19.46 9.68 -8.19
CA ILE A 10 -20.09 10.40 -9.31
C ILE A 10 -21.19 11.34 -8.79
N GLU A 11 -22.07 10.83 -7.93
CA GLU A 11 -23.15 11.63 -7.33
C GLU A 11 -22.61 12.80 -6.49
N ARG A 12 -21.60 12.54 -5.64
CA ARG A 12 -20.93 13.58 -4.84
C ARG A 12 -20.28 14.65 -5.71
N ARG A 13 -19.64 14.24 -6.81
CA ARG A 13 -18.93 15.15 -7.72
C ARG A 13 -19.87 16.12 -8.43
N GLU A 14 -21.02 15.65 -8.88
CA GLU A 14 -22.03 16.51 -9.51
C GLU A 14 -22.59 17.58 -8.55
N SER A 15 -22.84 17.17 -7.29
CA SER A 15 -23.29 18.08 -6.23
C SER A 15 -22.20 19.11 -5.84
N TYR A 16 -20.95 18.66 -5.74
CA TYR A 16 -19.81 19.50 -5.37
C TYR A 16 -19.50 20.57 -6.40
N HIS A 17 -19.55 20.22 -7.69
CA HIS A 17 -19.34 21.19 -8.76
C HIS A 17 -20.40 22.29 -8.74
N SER A 18 -21.66 21.93 -8.49
CA SER A 18 -22.80 22.85 -8.43
C SER A 18 -22.78 23.81 -7.23
N SER A 19 -21.99 23.51 -6.18
CA SER A 19 -21.97 24.25 -4.91
C SER A 19 -20.72 25.12 -4.68
N GLY A 20 -19.85 25.26 -5.69
CA GLY A 20 -18.63 26.08 -5.59
C GLY A 20 -17.37 25.46 -6.20
N GLY A 21 -17.47 24.27 -6.81
CA GLY A 21 -16.34 23.54 -7.40
C GLY A 21 -15.55 24.31 -8.46
N HIS A 22 -16.12 25.35 -9.09
CA HIS A 22 -15.40 26.20 -10.05
C HIS A 22 -14.16 26.88 -9.46
N VAL A 23 -14.20 27.34 -8.20
CA VAL A 23 -13.02 27.94 -7.54
C VAL A 23 -11.95 26.88 -7.30
N HIS A 24 -12.36 25.66 -6.95
CA HIS A 24 -11.45 24.54 -6.75
C HIS A 24 -10.77 24.12 -8.06
N CYS A 25 -11.47 24.13 -9.21
CA CYS A 25 -10.84 23.93 -10.51
C CYS A 25 -9.71 24.93 -10.78
N LEU A 26 -9.93 26.23 -10.50
CA LEU A 26 -8.92 27.26 -10.71
C LEU A 26 -7.69 27.04 -9.83
N ASN A 27 -7.87 26.65 -8.56
CA ASN A 27 -6.77 26.33 -7.66
C ASN A 27 -5.98 25.10 -8.12
N ILE A 28 -6.66 24.06 -8.60
CA ILE A 28 -6.02 22.87 -9.17
C ILE A 28 -5.22 23.25 -10.41
N MET A 29 -5.79 24.07 -11.29
CA MET A 29 -5.13 24.57 -12.50
C MET A 29 -3.88 25.37 -12.17
N ASP A 30 -3.97 26.41 -11.33
CA ASP A 30 -2.82 27.25 -10.96
C ASP A 30 -1.69 26.41 -10.34
N ARG A 31 -2.05 25.43 -9.51
CA ARG A 31 -1.07 24.52 -8.93
C ARG A 31 -0.42 23.62 -9.98
N PHE A 32 -1.21 23.05 -10.89
CA PHE A 32 -0.72 22.15 -11.94
C PHE A 32 0.25 22.86 -12.90
N ILE A 33 -0.09 24.07 -13.37
CA ILE A 33 0.76 24.81 -14.31
C ILE A 33 2.09 25.29 -13.69
N ARG A 34 2.20 25.30 -12.36
CA ARG A 34 3.44 25.64 -11.62
C ARG A 34 4.34 24.43 -11.36
N LEU A 35 3.93 23.24 -11.77
CA LEU A 35 4.73 22.04 -11.58
C LEU A 35 5.96 22.04 -12.50
N PRO A 36 7.15 21.64 -12.02
CA PRO A 36 8.33 21.45 -12.88
C PRO A 36 8.08 20.48 -14.05
N GLU A 37 7.21 19.50 -13.84
CA GLU A 37 6.76 18.56 -14.86
C GLU A 37 6.03 19.27 -16.00
N PHE A 38 5.20 20.26 -15.70
CA PHE A 38 4.49 21.03 -16.72
C PHE A 38 5.47 21.87 -17.55
N ASP A 39 6.41 22.54 -16.87
CA ASP A 39 7.42 23.37 -17.52
C ASP A 39 8.34 22.57 -18.45
N SER A 40 8.82 21.42 -17.97
CA SER A 40 9.74 20.55 -18.73
C SER A 40 9.09 19.78 -19.88
N ALA A 41 7.77 19.56 -19.84
CA ALA A 41 7.08 18.79 -20.88
C ALA A 41 6.84 19.60 -22.15
N SER A 42 7.37 19.13 -23.29
CA SER A 42 7.13 19.73 -24.62
C SER A 42 5.81 19.29 -25.24
N CYS A 43 5.33 18.08 -24.93
CA CYS A 43 3.98 17.62 -25.30
C CYS A 43 3.26 17.04 -24.08
N ILE A 44 2.01 17.45 -23.87
CA ILE A 44 1.19 17.09 -22.71
C ILE A 44 -0.09 16.42 -23.20
N LEU A 45 -0.41 15.26 -22.64
CA LEU A 45 -1.73 14.64 -22.79
C LEU A 45 -2.68 15.25 -21.77
N LEU A 46 -3.81 15.78 -22.25
CA LEU A 46 -4.93 16.24 -21.43
C LEU A 46 -6.19 15.46 -21.81
N TYR A 47 -7.25 15.56 -21.01
CA TYR A 47 -8.56 15.04 -21.36
C TYR A 47 -9.54 16.19 -21.54
N ALA A 48 -10.55 16.02 -22.40
CA ALA A 48 -11.67 16.94 -22.47
C ALA A 48 -12.64 16.64 -21.32
N SER A 49 -12.84 17.62 -20.44
CA SER A 49 -13.60 17.44 -19.20
C SER A 49 -15.09 17.19 -19.45
N LYS A 50 -15.67 16.24 -18.72
CA LYS A 50 -17.13 16.08 -18.60
C LYS A 50 -17.71 16.94 -17.49
N LYS A 51 -19.04 17.04 -17.46
CA LYS A 51 -19.78 17.68 -16.36
C LYS A 51 -19.31 17.13 -15.00
N GLY A 52 -18.92 18.05 -14.12
CA GLY A 52 -18.44 17.78 -12.78
C GLY A 52 -16.97 17.37 -12.66
N GLU A 53 -16.22 17.16 -13.76
CA GLU A 53 -14.78 16.92 -13.68
C GLU A 53 -14.00 18.18 -13.33
N VAL A 54 -12.71 18.03 -13.02
CA VAL A 54 -11.80 19.16 -13.00
C VAL A 54 -11.69 19.66 -14.44
N HIS A 55 -11.95 20.95 -14.66
CA HIS A 55 -11.90 21.53 -16.00
C HIS A 55 -10.45 21.71 -16.45
N THR A 56 -10.11 21.16 -17.62
CA THR A 56 -8.77 21.25 -18.20
C THR A 56 -8.65 22.37 -19.23
N ASP A 57 -9.73 23.06 -19.58
CA ASP A 57 -9.76 24.08 -20.64
C ASP A 57 -8.70 25.17 -20.44
N GLY A 58 -8.56 25.67 -19.21
CA GLY A 58 -7.54 26.68 -18.89
C GLY A 58 -6.12 26.13 -18.91
N ILE A 59 -5.92 24.84 -18.61
CA ILE A 59 -4.63 24.16 -18.75
C ILE A 59 -4.27 24.00 -20.24
N ILE A 60 -5.25 23.61 -21.07
CA ILE A 60 -5.11 23.50 -22.53
C ILE A 60 -4.67 24.86 -23.10
N GLN A 61 -5.40 25.92 -22.79
CA GLN A 61 -5.09 27.27 -23.26
C GLN A 61 -3.69 27.73 -22.81
N SER A 62 -3.34 27.49 -21.55
CA SER A 62 -2.01 27.84 -21.01
C SER A 62 -0.90 27.09 -21.74
N ALA A 63 -1.03 25.77 -21.92
CA ALA A 63 -0.05 24.96 -22.62
C ALA A 63 0.14 25.39 -24.08
N LEU A 64 -0.96 25.64 -24.81
CA LEU A 64 -0.92 26.13 -26.19
C LEU A 64 -0.25 27.50 -26.29
N SER A 65 -0.54 28.42 -25.35
CA SER A 65 0.06 29.76 -25.33
C SER A 65 1.58 29.74 -25.10
N LEU A 66 2.08 28.71 -24.41
CA LEU A 66 3.50 28.47 -24.19
C LEU A 66 4.16 27.69 -25.34
N GLY A 67 3.43 27.43 -26.43
CA GLY A 67 3.92 26.70 -27.60
C GLY A 67 4.11 25.21 -27.37
N LYS A 68 3.52 24.65 -26.30
CA LYS A 68 3.58 23.21 -26.01
C LYS A 68 2.60 22.46 -26.92
N CYS A 69 2.96 21.23 -27.28
CA CYS A 69 2.07 20.29 -27.94
C CYS A 69 1.00 19.82 -26.95
N VAL A 70 -0.28 19.93 -27.31
CA VAL A 70 -1.40 19.41 -26.50
C VAL A 70 -2.09 18.29 -27.26
N ALA A 71 -2.09 17.09 -26.67
CA ALA A 71 -2.78 15.93 -27.20
C ALA A 71 -4.03 15.60 -26.38
N LEU A 72 -5.11 15.20 -27.06
CA LEU A 72 -6.33 14.69 -26.43
C LEU A 72 -6.61 13.25 -26.91
N PRO A 73 -7.12 12.37 -26.03
CA PRO A 73 -7.45 11.00 -26.39
C PRO A 73 -8.83 10.93 -27.04
N VAL A 74 -8.91 10.23 -28.18
CA VAL A 74 -10.15 9.90 -28.89
C VAL A 74 -10.41 8.40 -28.79
N THR A 75 -11.65 8.01 -28.53
CA THR A 75 -12.02 6.60 -28.45
C THR A 75 -12.27 6.01 -29.83
N ASN A 76 -11.45 5.05 -30.24
CA ASN A 76 -11.69 4.25 -31.43
C ASN A 76 -12.65 3.10 -31.09
N LYS A 77 -13.90 3.20 -31.54
CA LYS A 77 -14.98 2.25 -31.21
C LYS A 77 -14.76 0.85 -31.78
N GLU A 78 -14.08 0.74 -32.91
CA GLU A 78 -13.82 -0.54 -33.58
C GLU A 78 -12.78 -1.36 -32.82
N THR A 79 -11.67 -0.70 -32.47
CA THR A 79 -10.55 -1.36 -31.77
C THR A 79 -10.69 -1.34 -30.26
N LYS A 80 -11.64 -0.56 -29.71
CA LYS A 80 -11.81 -0.30 -28.27
C LYS A 80 -10.53 0.24 -27.62
N THR A 81 -9.81 1.11 -28.32
CA THR A 81 -8.57 1.75 -27.86
C THR A 81 -8.67 3.27 -27.86
N LEU A 82 -7.74 3.94 -27.17
CA LEU A 82 -7.57 5.39 -27.27
C LEU A 82 -6.44 5.71 -28.24
N GLU A 83 -6.72 6.63 -29.16
CA GLU A 83 -5.75 7.22 -30.06
C GLU A 83 -5.57 8.70 -29.71
N LEU A 84 -4.36 9.23 -29.90
CA LEU A 84 -4.02 10.59 -29.48
C LEU A 84 -4.01 11.53 -30.68
N PHE A 85 -4.66 12.68 -30.55
CA PHE A 85 -4.65 13.71 -31.58
C PHE A 85 -4.27 15.05 -30.96
N ARG A 86 -3.37 15.78 -31.62
CA ARG A 86 -2.98 17.12 -31.22
C ARG A 86 -4.09 18.11 -31.53
N ILE A 87 -4.15 19.21 -30.79
CA ILE A 87 -4.99 20.36 -31.10
C ILE A 87 -4.13 21.62 -31.21
N ASN A 88 -4.58 22.58 -32.03
CA ASN A 88 -3.94 23.90 -32.09
C ASN A 88 -4.77 24.98 -31.39
N SER A 89 -6.08 24.77 -31.28
CA SER A 89 -6.99 25.60 -30.50
C SER A 89 -8.05 24.73 -29.82
N ILE A 90 -8.59 25.22 -28.71
CA ILE A 90 -9.75 24.63 -28.04
C ILE A 90 -11.03 24.73 -28.90
N ASP A 91 -11.08 25.70 -29.81
CA ASP A 91 -12.22 25.91 -30.71
C ASP A 91 -12.32 24.82 -31.80
N GLU A 92 -11.27 24.00 -31.97
CA GLU A 92 -11.28 22.86 -32.89
C GLU A 92 -12.07 21.66 -32.34
N LEU A 93 -12.46 21.70 -31.06
CA LEU A 93 -13.15 20.60 -30.42
C LEU A 93 -14.63 20.55 -30.82
N SER A 94 -15.12 19.35 -31.10
CA SER A 94 -16.51 19.11 -31.49
C SER A 94 -17.17 18.04 -30.62
N PRO A 95 -18.50 18.03 -30.45
CA PRO A 95 -19.18 17.01 -29.68
C PRO A 95 -18.91 15.60 -30.23
N GLY A 96 -18.29 14.75 -29.40
CA GLY A 96 -17.90 13.37 -29.73
C GLY A 96 -18.68 12.31 -28.94
N ALA A 97 -18.07 11.15 -28.74
CA ALA A 97 -18.70 10.04 -28.05
C ALA A 97 -18.94 10.34 -26.55
N PHE A 98 -20.02 9.80 -26.00
CA PHE A 98 -20.35 9.92 -24.56
C PHE A 98 -20.45 11.36 -24.02
N GLY A 99 -20.75 12.34 -24.89
CA GLY A 99 -20.89 13.75 -24.55
C GLY A 99 -19.56 14.45 -24.23
N ILE A 100 -18.44 13.89 -24.68
CA ILE A 100 -17.09 14.48 -24.54
C ILE A 100 -16.78 15.28 -25.79
N LEU A 101 -16.11 16.42 -25.64
CA LEU A 101 -15.55 17.15 -26.78
C LEU A 101 -14.33 16.40 -27.34
N GLU A 102 -14.32 16.13 -28.64
CA GLU A 102 -13.25 15.41 -29.33
C GLU A 102 -12.49 16.32 -30.32
N PRO A 103 -11.16 16.16 -30.43
CA PRO A 103 -10.35 16.85 -31.42
C PRO A 103 -10.62 16.35 -32.84
N PRO A 104 -10.17 17.10 -33.87
CA PRO A 104 -10.24 16.64 -35.26
C PRO A 104 -9.42 15.35 -35.48
N ILE A 105 -10.09 14.31 -35.98
CA ILE A 105 -9.47 13.01 -36.28
C ILE A 105 -8.84 13.07 -37.67
N LYS A 106 -7.64 13.67 -37.75
CA LYS A 106 -6.86 13.76 -39.00
C LYS A 106 -5.53 13.01 -38.86
N PRO A 107 -5.09 12.22 -39.86
CA PRO A 107 -3.83 11.46 -39.78
C PRO A 107 -2.61 12.31 -39.42
N GLU A 108 -2.53 13.54 -39.95
CA GLU A 108 -1.45 14.51 -39.70
C GLU A 108 -1.46 15.11 -38.30
N MET A 109 -2.56 14.95 -37.56
CA MET A 109 -2.70 15.40 -36.18
C MET A 109 -2.47 14.26 -35.18
N LYS A 110 -2.24 13.03 -35.65
CA LYS A 110 -2.01 11.87 -34.78
C LYS A 110 -0.70 12.03 -34.01
N VAL A 111 -0.75 11.78 -32.71
CA VAL A 111 0.38 11.88 -31.79
C VAL A 111 0.79 10.48 -31.33
N ALA A 112 2.08 10.20 -31.38
CA ALA A 112 2.62 8.94 -30.88
C ALA A 112 2.62 8.95 -29.34
N PRO A 113 2.15 7.90 -28.64
CA PRO A 113 2.22 7.77 -27.19
C PRO A 113 3.58 8.13 -26.57
N GLU A 114 4.66 7.76 -27.25
CA GLU A 114 6.05 7.92 -26.82
C GLU A 114 6.50 9.39 -26.85
N SER A 115 5.79 10.26 -27.57
CA SER A 115 6.07 11.69 -27.64
C SER A 115 5.46 12.50 -26.49
N ILE A 116 4.60 11.89 -25.69
CA ILE A 116 3.98 12.54 -24.53
C ILE A 116 5.00 12.64 -23.39
N GLY A 117 5.36 13.87 -23.01
CA GLY A 117 6.28 14.17 -21.91
C GLY A 117 5.61 14.29 -20.54
N LEU A 118 4.28 14.48 -20.51
CA LEU A 118 3.47 14.51 -19.29
C LEU A 118 2.05 14.07 -19.60
N ALA A 119 1.49 13.16 -18.80
CA ALA A 119 0.14 12.65 -19.01
C ALA A 119 -0.80 13.04 -17.87
N VAL A 120 -1.87 13.79 -18.19
CA VAL A 120 -2.95 14.08 -17.25
C VAL A 120 -4.08 13.08 -17.43
N VAL A 121 -4.44 12.40 -16.35
CA VAL A 121 -5.33 11.24 -16.39
C VAL A 121 -6.60 11.53 -15.60
N PRO A 122 -7.80 11.38 -16.20
CA PRO A 122 -9.05 11.53 -15.49
C PRO A 122 -9.34 10.32 -14.59
N GLY A 123 -10.07 10.59 -13.51
CA GLY A 123 -10.54 9.56 -12.58
C GLY A 123 -11.81 9.99 -11.85
N VAL A 124 -12.61 8.99 -11.50
CA VAL A 124 -13.77 9.16 -10.64
C VAL A 124 -13.32 9.33 -9.19
N SER A 125 -12.34 8.54 -8.75
CA SER A 125 -11.75 8.62 -7.42
C SER A 125 -10.28 8.22 -7.49
N PHE A 126 -9.50 8.71 -6.54
CA PHE A 126 -8.08 8.39 -6.39
C PHE A 126 -7.75 8.03 -4.95
N ASP A 127 -6.67 7.29 -4.71
CA ASP A 127 -6.06 7.17 -3.38
C ASP A 127 -4.69 7.83 -3.35
N ARG A 128 -4.15 8.09 -2.16
CA ARG A 128 -2.85 8.78 -2.01
C ARG A 128 -1.65 7.96 -2.54
N ARG A 129 -1.85 6.67 -2.84
CA ARG A 129 -0.84 5.79 -3.43
C ARG A 129 -0.86 5.84 -4.96
N GLY A 130 -1.72 6.66 -5.56
CA GLY A 130 -1.82 6.86 -7.00
C GLY A 130 -2.81 5.93 -7.69
N HIS A 131 -3.47 5.01 -6.99
CA HIS A 131 -4.50 4.19 -7.61
C HIS A 131 -5.72 5.05 -7.95
N ARG A 132 -6.44 4.65 -9.00
CA ARG A 132 -7.61 5.39 -9.48
C ARG A 132 -8.74 4.45 -9.84
N ILE A 133 -9.97 4.94 -9.70
CA ILE A 133 -11.16 4.33 -10.28
C ILE A 133 -11.54 5.14 -11.50
N GLY A 134 -11.48 4.53 -12.68
CA GLY A 134 -12.05 5.09 -13.91
C GLY A 134 -13.53 4.73 -14.10
N PHE A 135 -14.05 4.97 -15.30
CA PHE A 135 -15.43 4.62 -15.68
C PHE A 135 -15.66 3.12 -15.98
N GLY A 136 -14.65 2.27 -15.78
CA GLY A 136 -14.79 0.80 -15.86
C GLY A 136 -14.51 0.17 -17.23
N MET A 137 -14.07 0.94 -18.23
CA MET A 137 -13.82 0.44 -19.60
C MET A 137 -12.36 0.05 -19.89
N GLY A 138 -11.40 0.33 -18.98
CA GLY A 138 -9.98 -0.05 -19.12
C GLY A 138 -9.18 0.62 -20.24
N TYR A 139 -9.77 1.59 -20.94
CA TYR A 139 -9.15 2.26 -22.09
C TYR A 139 -7.90 3.07 -21.72
N TYR A 140 -7.95 3.80 -20.60
CA TYR A 140 -6.81 4.55 -20.11
C TYR A 140 -5.67 3.63 -19.67
N ASP A 141 -5.94 2.54 -18.94
CA ASP A 141 -4.88 1.64 -18.46
C ASP A 141 -4.11 1.00 -19.63
N SER A 142 -4.81 0.69 -20.72
CA SER A 142 -4.20 0.19 -21.97
C SER A 142 -3.31 1.23 -22.66
N LEU A 143 -3.72 2.51 -22.62
CA LEU A 143 -2.96 3.63 -23.18
C LEU A 143 -1.73 3.96 -22.32
N LEU A 144 -1.91 4.07 -21.00
CA LEU A 144 -0.88 4.49 -20.05
C LEU A 144 0.31 3.53 -19.98
N ARG A 145 0.11 2.24 -20.28
CA ARG A 145 1.22 1.26 -20.42
C ARG A 145 2.23 1.62 -21.50
N LYS A 146 1.83 2.44 -22.48
CA LYS A 146 2.70 2.89 -23.57
C LYS A 146 3.49 4.14 -23.22
N PHE A 147 3.23 4.75 -22.07
CA PHE A 147 3.88 6.00 -21.66
C PHE A 147 5.03 5.74 -20.68
N SER A 148 6.18 6.34 -20.95
CA SER A 148 7.32 6.41 -20.04
C SER A 148 7.33 7.67 -19.17
N CYS A 149 6.44 8.63 -19.44
CA CYS A 149 6.35 9.90 -18.73
C CYS A 149 5.59 9.82 -17.40
N LYS A 150 5.65 10.90 -16.63
CA LYS A 150 4.88 11.07 -15.40
C LYS A 150 3.37 11.17 -15.70
N LYS A 151 2.58 10.52 -14.86
CA LYS A 151 1.12 10.39 -14.94
C LYS A 151 0.53 11.14 -13.75
N ILE A 152 -0.23 12.20 -14.01
CA ILE A 152 -0.79 13.07 -12.99
C ILE A 152 -2.32 12.96 -13.02
N GLY A 153 -2.91 12.63 -11.87
CA GLY A 153 -4.35 12.72 -11.66
C GLY A 153 -4.76 14.13 -11.25
N LEU A 154 -5.78 14.70 -11.88
CA LEU A 154 -6.45 15.89 -11.36
C LEU A 154 -7.72 15.47 -10.63
N ALA A 155 -7.86 15.90 -9.39
CA ALA A 155 -8.96 15.49 -8.53
C ALA A 155 -9.34 16.61 -7.56
N TYR A 156 -10.62 16.71 -7.20
CA TYR A 156 -10.97 17.43 -5.99
C TYR A 156 -10.52 16.64 -4.76
N ASP A 157 -10.23 17.30 -3.64
CA ASP A 157 -9.81 16.64 -2.40
C ASP A 157 -10.86 15.62 -1.92
N MET A 158 -12.15 15.90 -2.13
CA MET A 158 -13.25 14.98 -1.81
C MET A 158 -13.26 13.69 -2.65
N GLN A 159 -12.54 13.66 -3.79
CA GLN A 159 -12.39 12.45 -4.62
C GLN A 159 -11.32 11.51 -4.08
N LEU A 160 -10.51 11.95 -3.11
CA LEU A 160 -9.53 11.12 -2.44
C LEU A 160 -10.22 10.19 -1.44
N VAL A 161 -10.02 8.88 -1.62
CA VAL A 161 -10.43 7.85 -0.68
C VAL A 161 -9.21 7.24 0.00
N GLU A 162 -9.44 6.58 1.14
CA GLU A 162 -8.35 5.97 1.91
C GLU A 162 -7.60 4.91 1.09
N ARG A 163 -8.35 4.06 0.37
CA ARG A 163 -7.78 2.97 -0.41
C ARG A 163 -8.68 2.57 -1.57
N ILE A 164 -8.08 2.40 -2.74
CA ILE A 164 -8.73 1.78 -3.90
C ILE A 164 -8.19 0.35 -4.02
N PRO A 165 -9.06 -0.68 -4.15
CA PRO A 165 -8.60 -2.03 -4.46
C PRO A 165 -7.80 -2.04 -5.76
N GLU A 166 -6.60 -2.60 -5.75
CA GLU A 166 -5.74 -2.70 -6.92
C GLU A 166 -6.08 -3.96 -7.74
N GLU A 167 -6.09 -3.83 -9.05
CA GLU A 167 -6.08 -4.97 -9.97
C GLU A 167 -4.76 -4.99 -10.74
N PRO A 168 -4.22 -6.16 -11.14
CA PRO A 168 -2.89 -6.26 -11.77
C PRO A 168 -2.70 -5.44 -13.05
N HIS A 169 -3.80 -4.94 -13.63
CA HIS A 169 -3.79 -4.16 -14.84
C HIS A 169 -3.95 -2.66 -14.64
N ASP A 170 -4.24 -2.20 -13.42
CA ASP A 170 -4.40 -0.78 -13.09
C ASP A 170 -3.05 -0.08 -13.13
N ILE A 171 -2.98 1.06 -13.83
CA ILE A 171 -1.78 1.91 -13.82
C ILE A 171 -1.96 3.03 -12.80
N ALA A 172 -1.08 3.06 -11.80
CA ALA A 172 -1.04 4.10 -10.78
C ALA A 172 -0.51 5.43 -11.36
N MET A 173 -0.98 6.52 -10.76
CA MET A 173 -0.48 7.88 -10.98
C MET A 173 0.82 8.07 -10.21
N ASP A 174 1.69 8.91 -10.76
CA ASP A 174 2.92 9.36 -10.10
C ASP A 174 2.66 10.58 -9.20
N MET A 175 1.56 11.31 -9.43
CA MET A 175 1.13 12.45 -8.62
C MET A 175 -0.38 12.66 -8.73
N ILE A 176 -1.00 13.21 -7.68
CA ILE A 176 -2.37 13.71 -7.70
C ILE A 176 -2.38 15.18 -7.29
N VAL A 177 -3.01 16.03 -8.10
CA VAL A 177 -3.15 17.46 -7.81
C VAL A 177 -4.59 17.75 -7.41
N THR A 178 -4.76 18.33 -6.22
CA THR A 178 -6.03 18.81 -5.68
C THR A 178 -5.96 20.30 -5.36
N GLU A 179 -7.12 20.88 -5.05
CA GLU A 179 -7.22 22.27 -4.63
C GLU A 179 -6.42 22.54 -3.35
N LYS A 180 -6.19 21.52 -2.52
CA LYS A 180 -5.44 21.62 -1.26
C LYS A 180 -3.94 21.42 -1.43
N GLY A 181 -3.50 20.64 -2.42
CA GLY A 181 -2.09 20.26 -2.53
C GLY A 181 -1.77 19.42 -3.76
N ALA A 182 -0.48 19.27 -4.04
CA ALA A 182 0.02 18.25 -4.95
C ALA A 182 0.61 17.11 -4.10
N ILE A 183 0.14 15.88 -4.34
CA ILE A 183 0.51 14.67 -3.62
C ILE A 183 1.38 13.85 -4.56
N THR A 184 2.67 13.75 -4.28
CA THR A 184 3.53 12.81 -5.01
C THR A 184 3.15 11.40 -4.60
N CYS A 185 2.72 10.60 -5.57
CA CYS A 185 2.35 9.20 -5.39
C CYS A 185 3.61 8.36 -5.59
N GLU A 186 4.56 8.48 -4.67
CA GLU A 186 5.66 7.54 -4.62
C GLU A 186 5.14 6.20 -4.08
N MET A 187 5.72 5.08 -4.56
CA MET A 187 5.71 3.82 -3.82
C MET A 187 6.59 3.98 -2.58
N ASP A 188 6.26 4.97 -1.75
CA ASP A 188 6.98 5.25 -0.53
C ASP A 188 6.22 4.56 0.60
N PHE A 189 6.91 3.61 1.21
CA PHE A 189 6.58 3.07 2.53
C PHE A 189 6.89 4.09 3.65
N SER A 190 6.81 5.38 3.31
CA SER A 190 7.07 6.52 4.19
C SER A 190 5.73 7.22 4.44
N PRO A 191 5.21 7.23 5.67
CA PRO A 191 3.89 7.74 5.95
C PRO A 191 3.84 9.26 5.82
N ALA A 192 3.13 9.76 4.82
CA ALA A 192 2.47 11.07 4.89
C ALA A 192 1.03 10.89 5.37
N SER A 193 0.81 10.67 6.68
CA SER A 193 -0.41 11.11 7.37
C SER A 193 -0.30 10.92 8.87
N GLU A 194 -1.07 11.72 9.61
CA GLU A 194 -1.36 11.65 11.04
C GLU A 194 -1.89 10.29 11.55
N ARG A 195 -1.93 9.24 10.71
CA ARG A 195 -2.29 7.88 11.10
C ARG A 195 -1.04 7.09 11.50
N LYS A 196 -1.02 6.61 12.75
CA LYS A 196 0.03 5.71 13.25
C LYS A 196 0.14 4.46 12.37
N PHE A 197 1.35 3.96 12.20
CA PHE A 197 1.61 2.71 11.48
C PHE A 197 0.83 1.56 12.16
N ARG A 198 0.01 0.84 11.41
CA ARG A 198 -0.95 -0.13 11.96
C ARG A 198 -0.40 -1.55 11.89
N ILE A 199 -0.44 -2.25 13.02
CA ILE A 199 -0.01 -3.64 13.13
C ILE A 199 -1.13 -4.55 13.62
N ALA A 200 -1.25 -5.73 13.02
CA ALA A 200 -2.05 -6.83 13.56
C ALA A 200 -1.11 -7.90 14.11
N VAL A 201 -1.43 -8.43 15.29
CA VAL A 201 -0.60 -9.45 15.96
C VAL A 201 -1.33 -10.78 15.97
N LEU A 202 -0.65 -11.86 15.58
CA LEU A 202 -1.15 -13.23 15.67
C LEU A 202 -0.44 -13.95 16.82
N ALA A 203 -1.19 -14.61 17.71
CA ALA A 203 -0.65 -15.41 18.81
C ALA A 203 -1.56 -16.59 19.15
N SER A 204 -1.00 -17.71 19.64
CA SER A 204 -1.77 -18.92 19.99
C SER A 204 -1.78 -19.27 21.48
N GLY A 205 -0.97 -18.58 22.30
CA GLY A 205 -0.72 -19.00 23.69
C GLY A 205 -0.56 -17.84 24.68
N ARG A 206 0.54 -17.84 25.44
CA ARG A 206 0.79 -16.92 26.57
C ARG A 206 0.83 -15.44 26.18
N GLY A 207 1.23 -15.13 24.94
CA GLY A 207 1.33 -13.76 24.43
C GLY A 207 2.40 -12.90 25.12
N SER A 208 3.52 -13.49 25.55
CA SER A 208 4.63 -12.74 26.17
C SER A 208 5.27 -11.74 25.21
N ASP A 209 5.51 -12.13 23.95
CA ASP A 209 5.99 -11.21 22.93
C ASP A 209 4.96 -10.12 22.63
N PHE A 210 3.68 -10.47 22.57
CA PHE A 210 2.60 -9.49 22.42
C PHE A 210 2.58 -8.49 23.58
N GLN A 211 2.80 -8.93 24.82
CA GLN A 211 2.95 -8.03 25.97
C GLN A 211 4.13 -7.07 25.77
N SER A 212 5.27 -7.54 25.29
CA SER A 212 6.44 -6.68 25.07
C SER A 212 6.15 -5.55 24.08
N ILE A 213 5.35 -5.80 23.04
CA ILE A 213 4.90 -4.79 22.08
C ILE A 213 3.98 -3.77 22.77
N ILE A 214 3.03 -4.23 23.60
CA ILE A 214 2.14 -3.36 24.38
C ILE A 214 2.96 -2.46 25.33
N ASP A 215 3.93 -3.03 26.03
CA ASP A 215 4.73 -2.33 27.02
C ASP A 215 5.63 -1.28 26.36
N ALA A 216 6.25 -1.61 25.22
CA ALA A 216 7.03 -0.65 24.44
C ALA A 216 6.16 0.53 23.96
N ARG A 217 4.90 0.29 23.57
CA ARG A 217 3.95 1.38 23.24
C ARG A 217 3.63 2.23 24.47
N LYS A 218 3.34 1.62 25.63
CA LYS A 218 3.04 2.34 26.87
C LYS A 218 4.20 3.21 27.35
N LYS A 219 5.45 2.77 27.12
CA LYS A 219 6.68 3.51 27.43
C LYS A 219 7.01 4.61 26.41
N GLY A 220 6.31 4.67 25.27
CA GLY A 220 6.62 5.60 24.18
C GLY A 220 7.85 5.20 23.34
N GLU A 221 8.33 3.96 23.49
CA GLU A 221 9.46 3.41 22.72
C GLU A 221 9.03 2.92 21.34
N LEU A 222 7.74 2.62 21.16
CA LEU A 222 7.15 2.14 19.92
C LEU A 222 5.90 2.94 19.55
N ASP A 223 5.95 3.68 18.45
CA ASP A 223 4.83 4.51 17.98
C ASP A 223 4.06 3.86 16.82
N VAL A 224 3.26 2.86 17.18
CA VAL A 224 2.37 2.14 16.24
C VAL A 224 0.94 2.10 16.78
N GLU A 225 -0.02 1.71 15.96
CA GLU A 225 -1.39 1.33 16.34
C GLU A 225 -1.52 -0.20 16.27
N ILE A 226 -1.89 -0.85 17.37
CA ILE A 226 -2.24 -2.27 17.34
C ILE A 226 -3.73 -2.37 17.00
N VAL A 227 -4.03 -2.78 15.77
CA VAL A 227 -5.42 -2.82 15.25
C VAL A 227 -6.19 -4.04 15.72
N GLY A 228 -5.48 -5.07 16.17
CA GLY A 228 -6.09 -6.24 16.75
C GLY A 228 -5.09 -7.33 17.07
N LEU A 229 -5.45 -8.14 18.07
CA LEU A 229 -4.90 -9.46 18.30
C LEU A 229 -5.80 -10.48 17.60
N ILE A 230 -5.22 -11.34 16.76
CA ILE A 230 -5.93 -12.46 16.14
C ILE A 230 -5.38 -13.75 16.75
N THR A 231 -6.26 -14.66 17.15
CA THR A 231 -5.86 -15.94 17.74
C THR A 231 -6.71 -17.09 17.22
N ASP A 232 -6.09 -18.27 17.09
CA ASP A 232 -6.74 -19.53 16.79
C ASP A 232 -7.22 -20.28 18.04
N ASN A 233 -6.89 -19.77 19.24
CA ASN A 233 -7.12 -20.42 20.51
C ASN A 233 -7.99 -19.52 21.43
N PRO A 234 -9.23 -19.93 21.78
CA PRO A 234 -10.10 -19.16 22.66
C PRO A 234 -9.56 -19.01 24.10
N ASP A 235 -8.66 -19.90 24.52
CA ASP A 235 -8.08 -19.92 25.87
C ASP A 235 -6.69 -19.25 25.92
N ALA A 236 -6.30 -18.54 24.86
CA ALA A 236 -5.01 -17.87 24.82
C ALA A 236 -4.95 -16.72 25.84
N ALA A 237 -4.01 -16.77 26.79
CA ALA A 237 -3.79 -15.68 27.74
C ALA A 237 -3.43 -14.33 27.06
N ALA A 238 -3.00 -14.36 25.78
CA ALA A 238 -2.86 -13.17 24.96
C ALA A 238 -4.16 -12.34 24.86
N ILE A 239 -5.34 -12.97 24.92
CA ILE A 239 -6.65 -12.31 24.87
C ILE A 239 -6.83 -11.38 26.07
N GLU A 240 -6.50 -11.84 27.28
CA GLU A 240 -6.57 -11.03 28.49
C GLU A 240 -5.68 -9.80 28.38
N ARG A 241 -4.44 -9.97 27.90
CA ARG A 241 -3.48 -8.87 27.67
C ARG A 241 -4.00 -7.82 26.69
N ALA A 242 -4.68 -8.26 25.63
CA ALA A 242 -5.31 -7.37 24.66
C ALA A 242 -6.43 -6.56 25.31
N ASN A 243 -7.34 -7.24 26.02
CA ASN A 243 -8.49 -6.62 26.68
C ASN A 243 -8.05 -5.59 27.73
N GLU A 244 -7.09 -5.93 28.60
CA GLU A 244 -6.53 -5.03 29.61
C GLU A 244 -5.88 -3.77 29.03
N SER A 245 -5.46 -3.84 27.76
CA SER A 245 -4.81 -2.73 27.05
C SER A 245 -5.73 -2.05 26.03
N GLY A 246 -7.03 -2.37 26.03
CA GLY A 246 -8.02 -1.78 25.12
C GLY A 246 -7.82 -2.15 23.65
N ILE A 247 -7.16 -3.28 23.37
CA ILE A 247 -6.90 -3.78 22.02
C ILE A 247 -7.96 -4.81 21.68
N PRO A 248 -8.66 -4.70 20.53
CA PRO A 248 -9.61 -5.73 20.10
C PRO A 248 -8.94 -7.10 19.93
N ALA A 249 -9.52 -8.14 20.55
CA ALA A 249 -9.12 -9.52 20.36
C ALA A 249 -10.14 -10.27 19.51
N TYR A 250 -9.66 -10.94 18.47
CA TYR A 250 -10.48 -11.70 17.52
C TYR A 250 -10.10 -13.18 17.57
N VAL A 251 -10.99 -13.98 18.17
CA VAL A 251 -10.84 -15.43 18.21
C VAL A 251 -11.46 -16.03 16.96
N MET A 252 -10.65 -16.71 16.14
CA MET A 252 -11.13 -17.38 14.94
C MET A 252 -11.83 -18.67 15.35
N GLN A 253 -13.11 -18.82 15.01
CA GLN A 253 -13.78 -20.12 15.06
C GLN A 253 -13.51 -20.86 13.76
N TRP A 254 -12.81 -22.00 13.82
CA TRP A 254 -12.36 -22.72 12.63
C TRP A 254 -12.65 -24.22 12.72
N SER A 255 -12.79 -24.85 11.56
CA SER A 255 -13.11 -26.28 11.42
C SER A 255 -12.01 -27.09 10.72
N SER A 256 -11.16 -26.42 9.96
CA SER A 256 -9.98 -26.97 9.29
C SER A 256 -8.86 -25.92 9.19
N ARG A 257 -7.66 -26.34 8.76
CA ARG A 257 -6.53 -25.42 8.61
C ARG A 257 -6.79 -24.39 7.51
N GLU A 258 -7.36 -24.83 6.40
CA GLU A 258 -7.71 -24.00 5.25
C GLU A 258 -8.78 -22.96 5.63
N ASP A 259 -9.77 -23.36 6.44
CA ASP A 259 -10.79 -22.46 6.99
C ASP A 259 -10.18 -21.40 7.93
N LEU A 260 -9.23 -21.80 8.79
CA LEU A 260 -8.54 -20.87 9.68
C LEU A 260 -7.74 -19.80 8.90
N ASP A 261 -6.95 -20.19 7.90
CA ASP A 261 -6.20 -19.24 7.08
C ASP A 261 -7.13 -18.29 6.30
N GLY A 262 -8.27 -18.80 5.81
CA GLY A 262 -9.30 -17.98 5.16
C GLY A 262 -9.90 -16.92 6.08
N LYS A 263 -10.27 -17.30 7.30
CA LYS A 263 -10.81 -16.39 8.32
C LYS A 263 -9.80 -15.35 8.79
N ILE A 264 -8.54 -15.77 8.96
CA ILE A 264 -7.44 -14.84 9.27
C ILE A 264 -7.31 -13.82 8.14
N LYS A 265 -7.33 -14.26 6.87
CA LYS A 265 -7.27 -13.36 5.72
C LYS A 265 -8.42 -12.35 5.71
N GLU A 266 -9.66 -12.79 5.87
CA GLU A 266 -10.83 -11.91 5.92
C GLU A 266 -10.72 -10.87 7.05
N LYS A 267 -10.30 -11.29 8.24
CA LYS A 267 -10.12 -10.38 9.38
C LYS A 267 -8.98 -9.39 9.13
N LEU A 268 -7.87 -9.83 8.55
CA LEU A 268 -6.76 -8.94 8.18
C LEU A 268 -7.18 -7.95 7.08
N ASP A 269 -8.00 -8.35 6.11
CA ASP A 269 -8.55 -7.46 5.09
C ASP A 269 -9.43 -6.36 5.71
N GLU A 270 -10.31 -6.72 6.64
CA GLU A 270 -11.14 -5.79 7.42
C GLU A 270 -10.29 -4.79 8.22
N LEU A 271 -9.28 -5.30 8.92
CA LEU A 271 -8.42 -4.47 9.77
C LEU A 271 -7.44 -3.62 8.95
N SER A 272 -7.06 -4.06 7.74
CA SER A 272 -6.10 -3.41 6.85
C SER A 272 -4.82 -2.93 7.57
N PRO A 273 -4.05 -3.84 8.21
CA PRO A 273 -2.78 -3.50 8.84
C PRO A 273 -1.69 -3.25 7.79
N ASP A 274 -0.74 -2.40 8.17
CA ASP A 274 0.48 -2.14 7.41
C ASP A 274 1.49 -3.28 7.57
N LEU A 275 1.51 -3.93 8.76
CA LEU A 275 2.34 -5.09 9.09
C LEU A 275 1.57 -6.15 9.89
N VAL A 276 1.81 -7.43 9.56
CA VAL A 276 1.33 -8.57 10.35
C VAL A 276 2.50 -9.17 11.14
N VAL A 277 2.33 -9.35 12.45
CA VAL A 277 3.36 -9.87 13.36
C VAL A 277 2.91 -11.19 13.95
N LEU A 278 3.62 -12.28 13.64
CA LEU A 278 3.45 -13.57 14.29
C LEU A 278 4.31 -13.58 15.55
N ALA A 279 3.65 -13.51 16.71
CA ALA A 279 4.26 -13.39 18.03
C ALA A 279 3.78 -14.57 18.89
N GLY A 280 4.44 -15.72 18.72
CA GLY A 280 4.01 -16.98 19.32
C GLY A 280 2.76 -17.57 18.65
N TYR A 281 2.59 -17.38 17.35
CA TYR A 281 1.56 -18.05 16.55
C TYR A 281 2.03 -19.46 16.15
N MET A 282 1.35 -20.49 16.64
CA MET A 282 1.86 -21.87 16.62
C MET A 282 1.38 -22.70 15.44
N LYS A 283 0.93 -22.06 14.36
CA LYS A 283 0.37 -22.75 13.21
C LYS A 283 1.01 -22.27 11.90
N ILE A 284 1.28 -23.22 11.01
CA ILE A 284 1.87 -22.95 9.69
C ILE A 284 0.83 -22.32 8.77
N ILE A 285 1.06 -21.09 8.32
CA ILE A 285 0.22 -20.45 7.30
C ILE A 285 0.47 -21.16 5.96
N LYS A 286 -0.57 -21.78 5.40
CA LYS A 286 -0.50 -22.55 4.13
C LYS A 286 -1.18 -21.83 2.97
N SER A 287 -2.04 -20.85 3.24
CA SER A 287 -2.75 -20.12 2.20
C SER A 287 -1.79 -19.24 1.39
N SER A 288 -1.47 -19.66 0.16
CA SER A 288 -0.68 -18.85 -0.79
C SER A 288 -1.34 -17.49 -1.08
N SER A 289 -2.67 -17.40 -1.01
CA SER A 289 -3.37 -16.12 -1.18
C SER A 289 -3.12 -15.15 -0.03
N LEU A 290 -3.05 -15.64 1.21
CA LEU A 290 -2.71 -14.84 2.39
C LEU A 290 -1.24 -14.43 2.37
N LEU A 291 -0.34 -15.38 2.09
CA LEU A 291 1.10 -15.14 2.01
C LEU A 291 1.46 -14.15 0.89
N SER A 292 0.84 -14.28 -0.29
CA SER A 292 1.05 -13.35 -1.41
C SER A 292 0.58 -11.93 -1.07
N LEU A 293 -0.59 -11.80 -0.44
CA LEU A 293 -1.17 -10.50 -0.07
C LEU A 293 -0.30 -9.72 0.93
N TYR A 294 0.34 -10.42 1.85
CA TYR A 294 1.22 -9.84 2.88
C TYR A 294 2.70 -10.13 2.64
N LYS A 295 3.08 -10.46 1.42
CA LYS A 295 4.49 -10.69 1.06
C LYS A 295 5.32 -9.44 1.37
N GLY A 296 6.39 -9.61 2.14
CA GLY A 296 7.21 -8.49 2.62
C GLY A 296 6.53 -7.60 3.68
N ARG A 297 5.35 -7.99 4.19
CA ARG A 297 4.57 -7.28 5.23
C ARG A 297 4.02 -8.23 6.30
N MET A 298 4.61 -9.41 6.43
CA MET A 298 4.34 -10.37 7.49
C MET A 298 5.68 -10.84 8.04
N ILE A 299 5.88 -10.70 9.35
CA ILE A 299 7.10 -11.10 10.05
C ILE A 299 6.78 -12.10 11.15
N ASN A 300 7.72 -13.00 11.41
CA ASN A 300 7.67 -13.95 12.51
C ASN A 300 8.91 -13.80 13.39
N ILE A 301 8.73 -13.99 14.70
CA ILE A 301 9.83 -14.19 15.63
C ILE A 301 9.96 -15.68 15.94
N HIS A 302 11.18 -16.19 15.81
CA HIS A 302 11.50 -17.59 16.03
C HIS A 302 12.64 -17.73 17.04
N PRO A 303 12.52 -18.57 18.08
CA PRO A 303 13.43 -18.58 19.22
C PRO A 303 14.67 -19.46 19.00
N SER A 304 15.32 -19.27 17.85
CA SER A 304 16.65 -19.81 17.56
C SER A 304 17.39 -18.92 16.56
N LEU A 305 18.67 -19.20 16.37
CA LEU A 305 19.47 -18.64 15.27
C LEU A 305 19.25 -19.45 13.99
N LEU A 306 18.19 -19.12 13.23
CA LEU A 306 17.93 -19.72 11.93
C LEU A 306 19.15 -19.61 10.99
N PRO A 307 19.43 -20.62 10.15
CA PRO A 307 18.57 -21.77 9.84
C PRO A 307 18.64 -22.93 10.85
N LYS A 308 19.35 -22.79 11.98
CA LYS A 308 19.40 -23.86 12.99
C LYS A 308 18.09 -23.94 13.79
N TYR A 309 17.66 -25.16 14.07
CA TYR A 309 16.51 -25.48 14.93
C TYR A 309 15.19 -24.78 14.51
N PRO A 310 14.69 -24.97 13.26
CA PRO A 310 13.34 -24.52 12.91
C PRO A 310 12.28 -25.36 13.64
N GLY A 311 11.05 -24.86 13.72
CA GLY A 311 9.91 -25.57 14.31
C GLY A 311 9.73 -25.39 15.83
N ALA A 312 8.74 -26.11 16.38
CA ALA A 312 8.11 -25.75 17.65
C ALA A 312 8.96 -25.94 18.94
N HIS A 313 10.08 -26.64 18.87
CA HIS A 313 10.89 -27.00 20.06
C HIS A 313 12.29 -26.42 20.03
N ALA A 314 12.49 -25.37 19.24
CA ALA A 314 13.80 -24.81 18.92
C ALA A 314 14.72 -24.51 20.13
N GLN A 315 14.19 -23.93 21.21
CA GLN A 315 15.01 -23.65 22.40
C GLN A 315 15.49 -24.92 23.10
N LYS A 316 14.59 -25.92 23.21
CA LYS A 316 14.89 -27.20 23.83
C LYS A 316 15.90 -27.97 22.99
N ASP A 317 15.68 -28.03 21.69
CA ASP A 317 16.57 -28.72 20.74
C ASP A 317 17.98 -28.11 20.76
N ALA A 318 18.09 -26.78 20.79
CA ALA A 318 19.37 -26.09 20.90
C ALA A 318 20.10 -26.40 22.22
N PHE A 319 19.37 -26.40 23.34
CA PHE A 319 19.95 -26.70 24.65
C PHE A 319 20.40 -28.17 24.76
N GLU A 320 19.56 -29.11 24.33
CA GLU A 320 19.87 -30.55 24.36
C GLU A 320 21.01 -30.92 23.41
N ALA A 321 21.18 -30.18 22.31
CA ALA A 321 22.35 -30.29 21.43
C ALA A 321 23.65 -29.75 22.06
N GLY A 322 23.59 -29.16 23.26
CA GLY A 322 24.74 -28.67 24.00
C GLY A 322 25.25 -27.31 23.53
N GLU A 323 24.47 -26.55 22.76
CA GLU A 323 24.84 -25.23 22.27
C GLU A 323 25.15 -24.29 23.45
N LYS A 324 26.20 -23.48 23.28
CA LYS A 324 26.58 -22.45 24.27
C LYS A 324 26.03 -21.10 23.90
N ILE A 325 25.79 -20.88 22.61
CA ILE A 325 25.17 -19.69 22.06
C ILE A 325 23.94 -20.12 21.29
N SER A 326 22.79 -19.57 21.66
CA SER A 326 21.55 -19.64 20.89
C SER A 326 21.10 -18.22 20.59
N GLY A 327 19.80 -17.97 20.44
CA GLY A 327 19.27 -16.65 20.16
C GLY A 327 17.87 -16.70 19.60
N TYR A 328 17.48 -15.63 18.92
CA TYR A 328 16.23 -15.57 18.18
C TYR A 328 16.45 -14.91 16.83
N THR A 329 15.50 -15.14 15.94
CA THR A 329 15.46 -14.62 14.58
C THR A 329 14.13 -13.95 14.32
N ILE A 330 14.15 -12.76 13.73
CA ILE A 330 12.97 -12.14 13.15
C ILE A 330 13.15 -12.18 11.63
N HIS A 331 12.18 -12.75 10.93
CA HIS A 331 12.26 -12.99 9.49
C HIS A 331 10.92 -12.71 8.82
N PHE A 332 10.96 -12.47 7.51
CA PHE A 332 9.75 -12.44 6.70
C PHE A 332 9.11 -13.84 6.65
N VAL A 333 7.79 -13.88 6.66
CA VAL A 333 7.04 -15.12 6.47
C VAL A 333 6.89 -15.42 4.99
N ASP A 334 7.13 -16.66 4.60
CA ASP A 334 6.86 -17.19 3.27
C ASP A 334 6.25 -18.60 3.36
N GLU A 335 6.28 -19.35 2.26
CA GLU A 335 5.71 -20.72 2.20
C GLU A 335 6.55 -21.76 2.92
N SER A 336 7.79 -21.43 3.32
CA SER A 336 8.69 -22.32 4.04
C SER A 336 8.49 -22.24 5.55
N LEU A 337 8.77 -23.35 6.25
CA LEU A 337 8.79 -23.36 7.71
C LEU A 337 10.05 -22.64 8.20
N ASP A 338 9.88 -21.46 8.80
CA ASP A 338 10.95 -20.66 9.40
C ASP A 338 12.15 -20.41 8.46
N GLY A 339 11.91 -20.33 7.14
CA GLY A 339 12.96 -20.21 6.13
C GLY A 339 12.96 -18.89 5.34
N GLY A 340 12.02 -18.00 5.63
CA GLY A 340 11.94 -16.72 4.93
C GLY A 340 13.10 -15.78 5.28
N ALA A 341 13.22 -14.71 4.49
CA ALA A 341 14.36 -13.80 4.56
C ALA A 341 14.55 -13.19 5.97
N ILE A 342 15.74 -13.41 6.53
CA ILE A 342 16.12 -12.95 7.87
C ILE A 342 16.25 -11.42 7.88
N ILE A 343 15.49 -10.77 8.76
CA ILE A 343 15.52 -9.31 8.98
C ILE A 343 16.49 -8.97 10.11
N TYR A 344 16.43 -9.74 11.20
CA TYR A 344 17.23 -9.49 12.39
C TYR A 344 17.52 -10.79 13.11
N GLN A 345 18.73 -10.89 13.68
CA GLN A 345 19.12 -11.99 14.54
C GLN A 345 19.97 -11.47 15.69
N GLU A 346 19.79 -12.07 16.86
CA GLU A 346 20.60 -11.75 18.02
C GLU A 346 21.04 -13.00 18.74
N LYS A 347 22.33 -13.06 19.05
CA LYS A 347 22.96 -14.15 19.77
C LYS A 347 22.80 -13.96 21.27
N VAL A 348 22.47 -15.04 21.97
CA VAL A 348 22.29 -15.09 23.42
C VAL A 348 23.16 -16.19 24.00
N ASP A 349 23.97 -15.83 24.99
CA ASP A 349 24.80 -16.78 25.72
C ASP A 349 23.98 -17.58 26.74
N ILE A 350 23.84 -18.88 26.46
CA ILE A 350 23.13 -19.84 27.28
C ILE A 350 24.09 -20.82 27.99
N SER A 351 25.40 -20.58 27.91
CA SER A 351 26.43 -21.48 28.47
C SER A 351 26.31 -21.70 29.99
N GLY A 352 25.77 -20.71 30.71
CA GLY A 352 25.53 -20.77 32.16
C GLY A 352 24.17 -21.33 32.58
N CYS A 353 23.30 -21.69 31.65
CA CYS A 353 21.98 -22.25 31.96
C CYS A 353 22.09 -23.74 32.32
N LYS A 354 21.36 -24.16 33.35
CA LYS A 354 21.33 -25.55 33.84
C LYS A 354 20.16 -26.33 33.26
N THR A 355 19.10 -25.65 32.83
CA THR A 355 17.94 -26.28 32.17
C THR A 355 17.57 -25.53 30.88
N TRP A 356 16.83 -26.19 30.00
CA TRP A 356 16.36 -25.58 28.76
C TRP A 356 15.34 -24.45 29.04
N GLU A 357 14.58 -24.51 30.13
CA GLU A 357 13.66 -23.45 30.55
C GLU A 357 14.42 -22.18 30.96
N GLU A 358 15.56 -22.31 31.66
CA GLU A 358 16.44 -21.18 31.97
C GLU A 358 17.02 -20.56 30.69
N ALA A 359 17.43 -21.39 29.73
CA ALA A 359 17.89 -20.92 28.42
C ALA A 359 16.77 -20.22 27.63
N ALA A 360 15.57 -20.80 27.60
CA ALA A 360 14.40 -20.21 26.95
C ALA A 360 14.01 -18.87 27.59
N GLY A 361 14.06 -18.77 28.94
CA GLY A 361 13.82 -17.52 29.66
C GLY A 361 14.80 -16.41 29.27
N LYS A 362 16.11 -16.73 29.19
CA LYS A 362 17.12 -15.76 28.73
C LYS A 362 16.92 -15.30 27.29
N ILE A 363 16.55 -16.23 26.39
CA ILE A 363 16.29 -15.87 24.99
C ILE A 363 15.04 -14.97 24.92
N LEU A 364 13.98 -15.32 25.65
CA LEU A 364 12.71 -14.59 25.70
C LEU A 364 12.89 -13.14 26.19
N GLU A 365 13.75 -12.91 27.19
CA GLU A 365 14.09 -11.54 27.64
C GLU A 365 14.66 -10.68 26.50
N ARG A 366 15.42 -11.29 25.58
CA ARG A 366 16.00 -10.59 24.42
C ARG A 366 14.99 -10.45 23.29
N GLU A 367 14.11 -11.42 23.09
CA GLU A 367 12.96 -11.31 22.16
C GLU A 367 12.08 -10.10 22.50
N HIS A 368 11.80 -9.87 23.79
CA HIS A 368 11.00 -8.74 24.27
C HIS A 368 11.61 -7.37 24.00
N VAL A 369 12.91 -7.31 23.73
CA VAL A 369 13.61 -6.09 23.31
C VAL A 369 13.68 -6.01 21.78
N GLY A 370 14.00 -7.14 21.14
CA GLY A 370 14.19 -7.23 19.70
C GLY A 370 12.93 -7.00 18.89
N LEU A 371 11.83 -7.64 19.27
CA LEU A 371 10.60 -7.61 18.48
C LEU A 371 10.02 -6.19 18.39
N PRO A 372 9.84 -5.43 19.49
CA PRO A 372 9.39 -4.05 19.40
C PRO A 372 10.35 -3.17 18.59
N LYS A 373 11.67 -3.36 18.72
CA LYS A 373 12.68 -2.62 17.93
C LYS A 373 12.46 -2.85 16.43
N VAL A 374 12.36 -4.10 15.99
CA VAL A 374 12.17 -4.43 14.56
C VAL A 374 10.82 -3.94 14.03
N ILE A 375 9.75 -3.99 14.83
CA ILE A 375 8.46 -3.37 14.45
C ILE A 375 8.63 -1.86 14.26
N GLY A 376 9.38 -1.19 15.15
CA GLY A 376 9.71 0.23 15.01
C GLY A 376 10.48 0.53 13.71
N MET A 377 11.46 -0.32 13.36
CA MET A 377 12.18 -0.22 12.08
C MET A 377 11.25 -0.39 10.88
N ALA A 378 10.30 -1.33 10.96
CA ALA A 378 9.29 -1.53 9.92
C ALA A 378 8.41 -0.29 9.73
N SER A 379 7.99 0.35 10.83
CA SER A 379 7.15 1.56 10.81
C SER A 379 7.84 2.76 10.15
N LYS A 380 9.17 2.76 10.12
CA LYS A 380 10.02 3.77 9.48
C LYS A 380 10.49 3.36 8.08
N GLY A 381 10.07 2.18 7.61
CA GLY A 381 10.48 1.63 6.32
C GLY A 381 11.99 1.38 6.23
N GLU A 382 12.65 1.02 7.33
CA GLU A 382 14.11 0.83 7.38
C GLU A 382 14.58 -0.49 6.76
N PHE A 383 13.67 -1.44 6.54
CA PHE A 383 13.95 -2.68 5.82
C PHE A 383 12.79 -3.06 4.88
N PHE A 384 13.10 -3.82 3.83
CA PHE A 384 12.13 -4.29 2.85
C PHE A 384 12.61 -5.57 2.17
N LEU A 385 11.68 -6.33 1.59
CA LEU A 385 12.00 -7.54 0.84
C LEU A 385 12.40 -7.18 -0.61
N LYS A 386 13.60 -7.55 -1.03
CA LYS A 386 14.11 -7.34 -2.40
C LYS A 386 14.73 -8.63 -2.93
N GLY A 387 14.21 -9.14 -4.05
CA GLY A 387 14.78 -10.33 -4.70
C GLY A 387 14.75 -11.61 -3.85
N GLY A 388 13.91 -11.68 -2.82
CA GLY A 388 13.86 -12.81 -1.87
C GLY A 388 14.77 -12.64 -0.64
N GLU A 389 15.48 -11.51 -0.51
CA GLU A 389 16.33 -11.19 0.64
C GLU A 389 15.82 -9.94 1.37
N ALA A 390 16.17 -9.82 2.66
CA ALA A 390 15.91 -8.61 3.42
C ALA A 390 16.98 -7.56 3.09
N ALA A 391 16.56 -6.41 2.57
CA ALA A 391 17.40 -5.26 2.32
C ALA A 391 17.14 -4.19 3.38
N HIS A 392 18.21 -3.57 3.88
CA HIS A 392 18.14 -2.50 4.88
C HIS A 392 18.55 -1.16 4.28
N LYS A 393 17.85 -0.08 4.63
CA LYS A 393 18.20 1.29 4.23
C LYS A 393 19.47 1.79 4.95
N ALA A 394 19.77 1.24 6.13
CA ALA A 394 20.97 1.52 6.91
C ALA A 394 21.49 0.23 7.59
N PRO A 395 22.81 0.08 7.80
CA PRO A 395 23.37 -1.06 8.55
C PRO A 395 23.00 -1.02 10.04
N PHE A 396 22.95 -2.21 10.66
CA PHE A 396 22.57 -2.46 12.05
C PHE A 396 23.57 -2.02 13.11
#